data_AF-A0A800GIH0-F1
#
_entry.id   AF-A0A800GIH0-F1
#
_cell.length_a   1.000
_cell.length_b   1.000
_cell.length_c   1.000
_cell.angle_alpha   90.00
_cell.angle_beta   90.00
_cell.angle_gamma   90.00
#
_symmetry.space_group_name_H-M   'P 1'
#
loop_
_entity.id
_entity.type
_entity.pdbx_description
1 polymer ?
#
loop_
_entity_poly.entity_id
_entity_poly.type
_entity_poly.pdbx_seq_one_letter_code
_entity_poly.pdbx_strand_id
1 'polypeptide(L)' 'MTAPQDQLLSAILQVLPDESPCAINDGVKLALAVVVRQHYTRNPHALAMQAQGHVIPPTVENHR' A
#
# COMPACT_ATOMS: atom_id res chain seq x y z
N MET A 1 3.68 -12.88 -1.58
CA MET A 1 2.74 -12.08 -2.40
C MET A 1 3.04 -12.38 -3.86
N THR A 2 2.04 -12.32 -4.74
CA THR A 2 2.22 -12.58 -6.17
C THR A 2 2.47 -11.29 -6.94
N ALA A 3 3.19 -11.38 -8.05
CA ALA A 3 3.38 -10.25 -8.95
C ALA A 3 2.05 -9.75 -9.53
N PRO A 4 1.87 -8.43 -9.71
CA PRO A 4 2.86 -7.38 -9.46
C PRO A 4 2.78 -6.79 -8.02
N GLN A 5 1.98 -7.36 -7.13
CA GLN A 5 1.71 -6.78 -5.81
C GLN A 5 2.93 -6.78 -4.87
N ASP A 6 3.86 -7.72 -5.06
CA ASP A 6 5.18 -7.73 -4.41
C ASP A 6 6.02 -6.49 -4.79
N GLN A 7 5.99 -6.08 -6.06
CA GLN A 7 6.67 -4.89 -6.56
C GLN A 7 6.07 -3.62 -5.94
N LEU A 8 4.74 -3.56 -5.78
CA LEU A 8 4.09 -2.46 -5.08
C LEU A 8 4.55 -2.38 -3.63
N LEU A 9 4.60 -3.51 -2.91
CA LEU A 9 5.06 -3.54 -1.53
C LEU A 9 6.51 -3.05 -1.41
N SER A 10 7.42 -3.56 -2.25
CA SER A 10 8.82 -3.11 -2.26
C SER A 10 8.95 -1.61 -2.52
N ALA A 11 8.19 -1.07 -3.48
CA ALA A 11 8.22 0.36 -3.79
C ALA A 11 7.64 1.22 -2.66
N ILE A 12 6.62 0.73 -1.95
CA ILE A 12 6.08 1.40 -0.75
C ILE A 12 7.16 1.45 0.33
N LEU A 13 7.81 0.32 0.64
CA LEU A 13 8.84 0.25 1.68
C LEU A 13 10.01 1.20 1.39
N GLN A 14 10.36 1.42 0.12
CA GLN A 14 11.44 2.33 -0.28
C GLN A 14 11.16 3.81 0.01
N VAL A 15 9.89 4.23 0.12
CA VAL A 15 9.53 5.63 0.39
C VAL A 15 9.13 5.88 1.83
N LEU A 16 9.12 4.83 2.66
CA LEU A 16 8.86 4.97 4.09
C LEU A 16 10.15 5.33 4.83
N PRO A 17 10.08 6.22 5.84
CA PRO A 17 11.19 6.47 6.76
C PRO A 17 11.62 5.19 7.48
N ASP A 18 12.93 4.95 7.52
CA ASP A 18 13.55 3.85 8.28
C ASP A 18 13.80 4.30 9.74
N GLU A 19 12.73 4.69 10.42
CA GLU A 19 12.73 5.12 11.82
C GLU A 19 11.54 4.53 12.58
N SER A 20 11.66 4.44 13.91
CA SER A 20 10.60 3.97 14.79
C SER A 20 10.34 5.02 15.87
N PRO A 21 9.17 5.68 15.88
CA PRO A 21 8.02 5.45 14.98
C PRO A 21 8.27 5.95 13.56
N CYS A 22 7.71 5.26 12.56
CA CYS A 22 7.79 5.64 11.14
C CYS A 22 6.86 6.85 10.89
N ALA A 23 7.40 8.07 10.91
CA ALA A 23 6.61 9.28 10.86
C ALA A 23 6.07 9.57 9.44
N ILE A 24 4.76 9.49 9.24
CA ILE A 24 4.11 9.75 7.95
C ILE A 24 3.71 11.22 7.83
N ASN A 25 4.68 12.06 7.48
CA ASN A 25 4.45 13.48 7.16
C ASN A 25 3.86 13.66 5.75
N ASP A 26 3.53 14.90 5.37
CA ASP A 26 2.91 15.18 4.07
C ASP A 26 3.80 14.85 2.87
N GLY A 27 5.12 14.94 3.03
CA GLY A 27 6.08 14.51 2.01
C GLY A 27 6.03 12.99 1.78
N VAL A 28 5.98 12.21 2.85
CA VAL A 28 5.84 10.75 2.79
C VAL A 28 4.49 10.35 2.19
N LYS A 29 3.39 11.03 2.57
CA LYS A 29 2.07 10.81 1.95
C LYS A 29 2.09 11.05 0.45
N LEU A 30 2.74 12.13 0.00
CA LEU A 30 2.88 12.45 -1.41
C LEU A 30 3.68 11.35 -2.14
N ALA A 31 4.81 10.92 -1.58
CA ALA A 31 5.64 9.87 -2.15
C ALA A 31 4.89 8.54 -2.28
N LEU A 32 4.17 8.13 -1.23
CA LEU A 32 3.29 6.96 -1.25
C LEU A 32 2.23 7.06 -2.36
N ALA A 33 1.57 8.21 -2.47
CA ALA A 33 0.55 8.43 -3.50
C ALA A 33 1.14 8.39 -4.92
N VAL A 34 2.36 8.87 -5.12
CA VAL A 34 3.08 8.77 -6.40
C VAL A 34 3.40 7.31 -6.72
N VAL A 35 3.97 6.55 -5.78
CA VAL A 35 4.31 5.13 -5.97
C VAL A 35 3.08 4.31 -6.35
N VAL A 36 1.98 4.46 -5.60
CA VAL A 36 0.72 3.73 -5.85
C VAL A 36 0.16 4.07 -7.22
N ARG A 37 0.09 5.37 -7.58
CA ARG A 37 -0.41 5.79 -8.91
C ARG A 37 0.46 5.23 -10.02
N GLN A 38 1.78 5.32 -9.92
CA GLN A 38 2.68 4.78 -10.93
C GLN A 38 2.51 3.27 -11.10
N HIS A 39 2.35 2.54 -10.00
CA HIS A 39 2.14 1.10 -10.03
C HIS A 39 0.88 0.71 -10.80
N TYR A 40 -0.27 1.30 -10.45
CA TYR A 40 -1.55 0.96 -11.09
C TYR A 40 -1.70 1.52 -12.51
N THR A 41 -1.04 2.64 -12.83
CA THR A 41 -0.93 3.11 -14.22
C THR A 41 -0.17 2.10 -15.09
N ARG A 42 0.91 1.50 -14.57
CA ARG A 42 1.71 0.48 -15.28
C ARG A 42 1.04 -0.89 -15.29
N ASN A 43 0.27 -1.21 -14.26
CA ASN A 43 -0.40 -2.50 -14.09
C ASN A 43 -1.92 -2.34 -13.85
N PRO A 44 -2.71 -1.89 -14.85
CA PRO A 44 -4.15 -1.64 -14.64
C PRO A 44 -4.92 -2.87 -14.15
N HIS A 45 -4.52 -4.06 -14.59
CA HIS A 45 -5.13 -5.33 -14.17
C HIS A 45 -4.93 -5.64 -12.68
N ALA A 46 -3.89 -5.08 -12.05
CA ALA A 46 -3.61 -5.28 -10.63
C ALA A 46 -4.65 -4.61 -9.73
N LEU A 47 -5.46 -3.67 -10.25
CA LEU A 47 -6.59 -3.10 -9.51
C LEU A 47 -7.58 -4.18 -9.05
N ALA A 48 -7.76 -5.25 -9.84
CA ALA A 48 -8.61 -6.38 -9.46
C ALA A 48 -8.05 -7.20 -8.29
N MET A 49 -6.74 -7.10 -8.03
CA MET A 49 -6.03 -7.75 -6.92
C MET A 49 -6.06 -6.92 -5.64
N GLN A 50 -6.43 -5.63 -5.72
CA GLN A 50 -6.64 -4.81 -4.54
C GLN A 50 -7.75 -5.44 -3.68
N ALA A 51 -7.62 -5.35 -2.36
CA ALA A 51 -8.55 -5.94 -1.41
C ALA A 51 -10.00 -5.65 -1.82
N GLN A 52 -10.72 -6.69 -2.23
CA GLN A 52 -12.10 -6.57 -2.69
C GLN A 52 -12.97 -6.40 -1.45
N GLY A 53 -13.72 -5.30 -1.36
CA GLY A 53 -14.56 -4.96 -0.22
C GLY A 53 -15.74 -5.90 0.05
N HIS A 54 -15.79 -7.07 -0.59
CA HIS A 54 -16.79 -8.11 -0.34
C HIS A 54 -16.47 -9.01 0.87
N VAL A 55 -15.25 -8.94 1.40
CA VAL A 55 -14.90 -9.60 2.64
C VAL A 55 -14.79 -8.52 3.70
N ILE A 56 -15.79 -8.43 4.58
CA ILE A 56 -15.62 -7.72 5.85
C ILE A 56 -14.68 -8.60 6.68
N PRO A 57 -13.40 -8.22 6.87
CA PRO A 57 -12.56 -8.96 7.80
C PRO A 57 -13.14 -8.74 9.21
N PRO A 58 -13.01 -9.68 10.14
CA PRO A 58 -13.44 -9.50 11.53
C PRO A 58 -12.51 -8.50 12.25
N THR A 59 -12.43 -7.25 11.78
CA THR A 59 -11.61 -6.20 12.36
C THR A 59 -12.22 -5.62 13.63
N VAL A 60 -13.39 -6.11 14.05
CA VAL A 60 -14.06 -5.74 15.31
C VAL A 60 -13.28 -6.19 16.56
N GLU A 61 -12.26 -7.06 16.44
CA GLU A 61 -11.42 -7.48 17.57
C GLU A 61 -10.15 -6.65 17.79
N ASN A 62 -9.74 -5.78 16.84
CA ASN A 62 -8.52 -4.96 17.00
C ASN A 62 -8.68 -3.77 17.99
N HIS A 63 -9.84 -3.64 18.62
CA HIS A 63 -10.15 -2.56 19.58
C HIS A 63 -10.51 -3.07 20.99
N ARG A 64 -10.22 -4.34 21.30
CA ARG A 64 -10.31 -4.86 22.67
C ARG A 64 -9.01 -4.69 23.44
#